data_AF-A0A536RJY6-F1
#
_entry.id   AF-A0A536RJY6-F1
#
_cell.length_a   1.000
_cell.length_b   1.000
_cell.length_c   1.000
_cell.angle_alpha   90.00
_cell.angle_beta   90.00
_cell.angle_gamma   90.00
#
_symmetry.space_group_name_H-M   'P 1'
#
loop_
_entity.id
_entity.type
_entity.pdbx_description
1 polymer ?
#
loop_
_entity_poly.entity_id
_entity_poly.type
_entity_poly.pdbx_seq_one_letter_code
_entity_poly.pdbx_strand_id
1 'polypeptide(L)'
;MAGPVVHKLSEKPRPRFGTARREDVPAFIGIMQILHQEPISSAFSRLVSGMQQPDDEIPMAHVFEEISTLALHGLLPEDLLFDAFAIDIYWSQLEARVQQVRKATRNDKFCENFEIAAELAVAYREERPAKVIRT
;
A
#
# COMPACT_ATOMS: atom_id res chain seq x y z
N MET A 1 -23.84 -12.80 -36.74
CA MET A 1 -24.03 -13.19 -35.34
C MET A 1 -22.66 -13.42 -34.73
N ALA A 2 -22.10 -12.42 -34.02
CA ALA A 2 -20.85 -12.60 -33.29
C ALA A 2 -21.16 -13.37 -31.99
N GLY A 3 -20.43 -14.46 -31.74
CA GLY A 3 -20.60 -15.29 -30.54
C GLY A 3 -20.20 -14.57 -29.25
N PRO A 4 -20.49 -15.15 -28.08
CA PRO A 4 -20.20 -14.52 -26.79
C PRO A 4 -18.69 -14.30 -26.62
N VAL A 5 -18.32 -13.07 -26.31
CA VAL A 5 -16.95 -12.70 -25.93
C VAL A 5 -16.68 -13.30 -24.55
N VAL A 6 -15.87 -14.35 -24.51
CA VAL A 6 -15.37 -14.91 -23.26
C VAL A 6 -14.29 -13.95 -22.74
N HIS A 7 -14.62 -13.15 -21.73
CA HIS A 7 -13.62 -12.42 -20.97
C HIS A 7 -12.74 -13.47 -20.27
N LYS A 8 -11.50 -13.63 -20.75
CA LYS A 8 -10.47 -14.34 -19.98
C LYS A 8 -10.41 -13.69 -18.60
N LEU A 9 -10.50 -14.49 -17.55
CA LEU A 9 -10.14 -14.08 -16.20
C LEU A 9 -8.77 -13.40 -16.30
N SER A 10 -8.75 -12.09 -16.07
CA SER A 10 -7.53 -11.31 -15.96
C SER A 10 -6.60 -12.07 -15.02
N GLU A 11 -5.39 -12.39 -15.48
CA GLU A 11 -4.32 -12.77 -14.56
C GLU A 11 -4.27 -11.69 -13.47
N LYS A 12 -4.14 -12.10 -12.21
CA LYS A 12 -3.96 -11.14 -11.11
C LYS A 12 -2.83 -10.19 -11.51
N PRO A 13 -3.02 -8.85 -11.41
CA PRO A 13 -1.96 -7.89 -11.71
C PRO A 13 -0.69 -8.29 -10.94
N ARG A 14 0.43 -8.39 -11.65
CA ARG A 14 1.73 -8.71 -11.05
C ARG A 14 2.61 -7.47 -11.08
N PRO A 15 3.28 -7.13 -9.97
CA PRO A 15 4.12 -5.94 -9.89
C PRO A 15 5.37 -6.05 -10.77
N ARG A 16 5.70 -4.98 -11.51
CA ARG A 16 6.81 -4.95 -12.48
C ARG A 16 8.09 -4.34 -11.87
N PHE A 17 9.20 -5.07 -11.92
CA PHE A 17 10.53 -4.67 -11.44
C PHE A 17 11.29 -3.75 -12.41
N GLY A 18 12.17 -2.90 -11.85
CA GLY A 18 13.09 -2.04 -12.59
C GLY A 18 12.34 -1.02 -13.44
N THR A 19 11.08 -0.75 -13.09
CA THR A 19 10.23 0.20 -13.81
C THR A 19 10.39 1.61 -13.28
N ALA A 20 10.93 1.74 -12.06
CA ALA A 20 11.32 3.03 -11.51
C ALA A 20 12.37 3.71 -12.39
N ARG A 21 12.02 4.92 -12.83
CA ARG A 21 12.83 5.82 -13.63
C ARG A 21 13.27 7.01 -12.77
N ARG A 22 14.27 7.75 -13.26
CA ARG A 22 14.76 8.96 -12.58
C ARG A 22 13.65 10.00 -12.34
N GLU A 23 12.64 10.03 -13.21
CA GLU A 23 11.49 10.92 -13.08
C GLU A 23 10.56 10.59 -11.89
N ASP A 24 10.64 9.37 -11.34
CA ASP A 24 9.80 8.95 -10.21
C ASP A 24 10.41 9.35 -8.85
N VAL A 25 11.70 9.71 -8.83
CA VAL A 25 12.46 10.07 -7.62
C VAL A 25 11.85 11.24 -6.85
N PRO A 26 11.42 12.36 -7.47
CA PRO A 26 10.84 13.48 -6.74
C PRO A 26 9.55 13.10 -5.99
N ALA A 27 8.68 12.30 -6.62
CA ALA A 27 7.44 11.85 -5.98
C ALA A 27 7.73 10.95 -4.77
N PHE A 28 8.65 10.00 -4.93
CA PHE A 28 9.10 9.15 -3.82
C PHE A 28 9.71 9.95 -2.67
N ILE A 29 10.60 10.90 -2.95
CA ILE A 29 11.18 11.78 -1.92
C ILE A 29 10.09 12.61 -1.24
N GLY A 30 9.11 13.11 -1.98
CA GLY A 30 7.97 13.84 -1.42
C GLY A 30 7.17 13.02 -0.42
N ILE A 31 6.85 11.76 -0.75
CA ILE A 31 6.18 10.82 0.16
C ILE A 31 7.04 10.60 1.42
N MET A 32 8.33 10.37 1.26
CA MET A 32 9.25 10.18 2.39
C MET A 32 9.35 11.42 3.27
N GLN A 33 9.31 12.63 2.70
CA GLN A 33 9.30 13.86 3.47
C GLN A 33 8.01 14.00 4.29
N ILE A 34 6.86 13.71 3.70
CA ILE A 34 5.57 13.74 4.40
C ILE A 34 5.57 12.76 5.58
N LEU A 35 6.02 11.52 5.36
CA LEU A 35 6.03 10.48 6.39
C LEU A 35 7.01 10.76 7.53
N HIS A 36 8.09 11.51 7.29
CA HIS A 36 9.11 11.83 8.29
C HIS A 36 9.03 13.28 8.81
N GLN A 37 7.91 13.97 8.54
CA GLN A 37 7.63 15.29 9.11
C GLN A 37 6.46 15.22 10.10
N GLU A 38 6.52 16.04 11.14
CA GLU A 38 5.40 16.17 12.07
C GLU A 38 4.19 16.82 11.38
N PRO A 39 2.96 16.37 11.67
CA PRO A 39 2.59 15.44 12.75
C PRO A 39 2.67 13.94 12.41
N ILE A 40 2.95 13.59 11.14
CA ILE A 40 2.83 12.20 10.65
C ILE A 40 3.97 11.32 11.16
N SER A 41 5.19 11.87 11.26
CA SER A 41 6.40 11.16 11.69
C SER A 41 6.22 10.39 12.99
N SER A 42 5.59 11.02 13.99
CA SER A 42 5.34 10.39 15.28
C SER A 42 4.36 9.22 15.19
N ALA A 43 3.25 9.39 14.47
CA ALA A 43 2.25 8.33 14.25
C ALA A 43 2.84 7.17 13.42
N PHE A 44 3.60 7.49 12.38
CA PHE A 44 4.25 6.49 11.54
C PHE A 44 5.33 5.71 12.30
N SER A 45 6.13 6.38 13.14
CA SER A 45 7.13 5.71 14.00
C SER A 45 6.50 4.74 14.99
N ARG A 46 5.34 5.12 15.56
CA ARG A 46 4.55 4.24 16.43
C ARG A 46 4.03 3.03 15.68
N LEU A 47 3.48 3.22 14.47
CA LEU A 47 3.01 2.12 13.63
C LEU A 47 4.14 1.16 13.24
N VAL A 48 5.31 1.67 12.85
CA VAL A 48 6.47 0.84 12.53
C VAL A 48 6.90 -0.02 13.73
N SER A 49 6.73 0.51 14.94
CA SER A 49 7.07 -0.18 16.18
C SER A 49 5.94 -1.06 16.74
N GLY A 50 4.78 -1.14 16.08
CA GLY A 50 3.60 -1.86 16.58
C GLY A 50 3.01 -1.24 17.86
N MET A 51 3.22 0.06 18.06
CA MET A 51 2.76 0.84 19.21
C MET A 51 1.77 1.94 18.79
N GLN A 52 1.03 1.72 17.70
CA GLN A 52 0.02 2.66 17.21
C GLN A 52 -1.03 2.98 18.28
N GLN A 53 -1.45 4.24 18.33
CA GLN A 53 -2.53 4.67 19.21
C GLN A 53 -3.85 4.71 18.42
N PRO A 54 -5.01 4.52 19.07
CA PRO A 54 -6.31 4.52 18.38
C PRO A 54 -6.57 5.77 17.52
N ASP A 55 -6.05 6.92 17.96
CA ASP A 55 -6.20 8.20 17.27
C ASP A 55 -5.33 8.31 16.01
N ASP A 56 -4.26 7.50 15.92
CA ASP A 56 -3.36 7.47 14.76
C ASP A 56 -3.86 6.52 13.66
N GLU A 57 -4.64 5.50 14.01
CA GLU A 57 -4.94 4.38 13.10
C GLU A 57 -5.64 4.83 11.81
N ILE A 58 -6.68 5.65 11.93
CA ILE A 58 -7.46 6.13 10.77
C ILE A 58 -6.68 7.16 9.94
N PRO A 59 -6.04 8.18 10.54
CA PRO A 59 -5.14 9.05 9.79
C PRO A 59 -4.05 8.29 9.04
N MET A 60 -3.42 7.29 9.67
CA MET A 60 -2.40 6.47 9.01
C MET A 60 -2.98 5.62 7.88
N ALA A 61 -4.15 5.01 8.07
CA ALA A 61 -4.83 4.28 7.00
C ALA A 61 -5.13 5.19 5.79
N HIS A 62 -5.54 6.43 6.02
CA HIS A 62 -5.73 7.43 4.96
C HIS A 62 -4.44 7.79 4.23
N VAL A 63 -3.34 7.97 4.95
CA VAL A 63 -2.03 8.24 4.31
C VAL A 63 -1.63 7.09 3.38
N PHE A 64 -1.81 5.83 3.83
CA PHE A 64 -1.52 4.69 2.96
C PHE A 64 -2.51 4.53 1.82
N GLU A 65 -3.78 4.91 1.98
CA GLU A 65 -4.76 4.97 0.90
C GLU A 65 -4.31 5.94 -0.20
N GLU A 66 -3.86 7.14 0.16
CA GLU A 66 -3.37 8.15 -0.78
C GLU A 66 -2.11 7.68 -1.52
N ILE A 67 -1.15 7.11 -0.78
CA ILE A 67 0.08 6.54 -1.36
C ILE A 67 -0.26 5.38 -2.31
N SER A 68 -1.14 4.47 -1.90
CA SER A 68 -1.57 3.32 -2.71
C SER A 68 -2.32 3.76 -3.97
N THR A 69 -3.11 4.83 -3.87
CA THR A 69 -3.79 5.44 -5.02
C THR A 69 -2.76 5.87 -6.08
N LEU A 70 -1.65 6.49 -5.69
CA LEU A 70 -0.61 6.89 -6.65
C LEU A 70 -0.02 5.67 -7.39
N ALA A 71 0.22 4.57 -6.68
CA ALA A 71 0.76 3.35 -7.28
C ALA A 71 -0.24 2.65 -8.22
N LEU A 72 -1.48 2.42 -7.76
CA LEU A 72 -2.51 1.73 -8.55
C LEU A 72 -2.91 2.49 -9.82
N HIS A 73 -2.75 3.81 -9.82
CA HIS A 73 -2.98 4.65 -11.00
C HIS A 73 -1.73 4.83 -11.89
N GLY A 74 -0.61 4.16 -11.57
CA GLY A 74 0.62 4.22 -12.36
C GLY A 74 1.38 5.54 -12.27
N LEU A 75 1.12 6.34 -11.23
CA LEU A 75 1.80 7.61 -10.94
C LEU A 75 3.04 7.43 -10.06
N LEU A 76 3.14 6.28 -9.37
CA LEU A 76 4.32 5.84 -8.66
C LEU A 76 4.62 4.38 -9.02
N PRO A 77 5.88 4.01 -9.30
CA PRO A 77 6.23 2.61 -9.53
C PRO A 77 5.92 1.73 -8.32
N GLU A 78 5.17 0.65 -8.55
CA GLU A 78 4.79 -0.33 -7.51
C GLU A 78 6.01 -1.01 -6.87
N ASP A 79 7.07 -1.26 -7.65
CA ASP A 79 8.30 -1.87 -7.13
C ASP A 79 9.02 -0.97 -6.14
N LEU A 80 9.07 0.34 -6.41
CA LEU A 80 9.62 1.31 -5.47
C LEU A 80 8.78 1.40 -4.20
N LEU A 81 7.45 1.34 -4.33
CA LEU A 81 6.54 1.37 -3.19
C LEU A 81 6.67 0.11 -2.31
N PHE A 82 6.53 -1.09 -2.89
CA PHE A 82 6.49 -2.34 -2.13
C PHE A 82 7.86 -2.76 -1.58
N ASP A 83 8.95 -2.29 -2.19
CA ASP A 83 10.31 -2.50 -1.65
C ASP A 83 10.59 -1.56 -0.47
N ALA A 84 10.12 -0.31 -0.53
CA ALA A 84 10.36 0.69 0.51
C ALA A 84 9.40 0.57 1.70
N PHE A 85 8.15 0.16 1.46
CA PHE A 85 7.09 0.14 2.47
C PHE A 85 6.59 -1.26 2.75
N ALA A 86 6.39 -1.56 4.03
CA ALA A 86 5.75 -2.78 4.48
C ALA A 86 4.21 -2.67 4.44
N ILE A 87 3.66 -2.32 3.27
CA ILE A 87 2.21 -2.04 3.07
C ILE A 87 1.32 -3.17 3.57
N ASP A 88 1.68 -4.42 3.26
CA ASP A 88 1.00 -5.62 3.75
C ASP A 88 0.98 -5.71 5.29
N ILE A 89 2.11 -5.43 5.92
CA ILE A 89 2.23 -5.45 7.39
C ILE A 89 1.44 -4.28 8.00
N TYR A 90 1.50 -3.09 7.42
CA TYR A 90 0.74 -1.93 7.91
C TYR A 90 -0.76 -2.11 7.75
N TRP A 91 -1.21 -2.73 6.65
CA TRP A 91 -2.61 -3.09 6.46
C TRP A 91 -3.07 -4.05 7.56
N SER A 92 -2.31 -5.11 7.83
CA SER A 92 -2.68 -6.08 8.88
C SER A 92 -2.84 -5.45 10.27
N GLN A 93 -2.10 -4.37 10.55
CA GLN A 93 -2.21 -3.62 11.80
C GLN A 93 -3.42 -2.68 11.85
N LEU A 94 -3.88 -2.18 10.71
CA LEU A 94 -4.91 -1.14 10.60
C LEU A 94 -6.27 -1.67 10.13
N GLU A 95 -6.32 -2.86 9.53
CA GLU A 95 -7.50 -3.47 8.90
C GLU A 95 -8.70 -3.48 9.84
N ALA A 96 -8.53 -3.96 11.09
CA ALA A 96 -9.63 -4.06 12.03
C ALA A 96 -10.32 -2.70 12.25
N ARG A 97 -9.55 -1.61 12.31
CA ARG A 97 -10.07 -0.26 12.49
C ARG A 97 -10.74 0.26 11.22
N VAL A 98 -10.14 0.01 10.06
CA VAL A 98 -10.74 0.32 8.74
C VAL A 98 -12.10 -0.37 8.57
N GLN A 99 -12.18 -1.67 8.88
CA GLN A 99 -13.43 -2.44 8.79
C GLN A 99 -14.52 -1.92 9.75
N GLN A 100 -14.14 -1.43 10.94
CA GLN A 100 -15.09 -0.76 11.84
C GLN A 100 -15.66 0.52 11.22
N VAL A 101 -14.81 1.35 10.61
CA VAL A 101 -15.25 2.60 9.96
C VAL A 101 -16.12 2.32 8.74
N ARG A 102 -15.77 1.33 7.89
CA ARG A 102 -16.61 0.88 6.77
C ARG A 102 -18.04 0.58 7.22
N LYS A 103 -18.18 -0.24 8.26
CA LYS A 103 -19.48 -0.62 8.85
C LYS A 103 -20.23 0.57 9.43
N ALA A 104 -19.56 1.41 10.22
CA ALA A 104 -20.19 2.56 10.87
C ALA A 104 -20.69 3.62 9.88
N THR A 105 -19.93 3.83 8.79
CA THR A 105 -20.23 4.85 7.79
C THR A 105 -21.03 4.33 6.60
N ARG A 106 -21.21 3.00 6.48
CA ARG A 106 -21.75 2.33 5.28
C ARG A 106 -20.96 2.69 4.01
N ASN A 107 -19.65 2.85 4.15
CA ASN A 107 -18.74 3.11 3.04
C ASN A 107 -17.79 1.92 2.88
N ASP A 108 -18.20 0.93 2.11
CA ASP A 108 -17.41 -0.29 1.89
C ASP A 108 -16.09 -0.03 1.17
N LYS A 109 -15.97 1.12 0.47
CA LYS A 109 -14.78 1.53 -0.28
C LYS A 109 -13.75 2.31 0.53
N PHE A 110 -14.01 2.53 1.81
CA PHE A 110 -13.08 3.27 2.66
C PHE A 110 -11.74 2.54 2.75
N CYS A 111 -10.65 3.18 2.31
CA CYS A 111 -9.31 2.58 2.22
C CYS A 111 -9.22 1.35 1.29
N GLU A 112 -10.01 1.31 0.20
CA GLU A 112 -10.01 0.21 -0.79
C GLU A 112 -8.67 0.10 -1.53
N ASN A 113 -8.02 1.21 -1.88
CA ASN A 113 -6.74 1.17 -2.59
C ASN A 113 -5.61 0.65 -1.69
N PHE A 114 -5.63 1.00 -0.39
CA PHE A 114 -4.69 0.45 0.58
C PHE A 114 -4.82 -1.07 0.73
N GLU A 115 -6.05 -1.58 0.80
CA GLU A 115 -6.33 -3.03 0.84
C GLU A 115 -5.79 -3.74 -0.41
N ILE A 116 -6.09 -3.22 -1.60
CA ILE A 116 -5.60 -3.78 -2.86
C ILE A 116 -4.07 -3.75 -2.92
N ALA A 117 -3.45 -2.63 -2.52
CA ALA A 117 -1.99 -2.52 -2.50
C ALA A 117 -1.35 -3.49 -1.51
N ALA A 118 -1.99 -3.79 -0.37
CA ALA A 118 -1.53 -4.80 0.57
C ALA A 118 -1.55 -6.20 -0.04
N GLU A 119 -2.61 -6.57 -0.77
CA GLU A 119 -2.67 -7.85 -1.50
C GLU A 119 -1.56 -7.96 -2.55
N LEU A 120 -1.29 -6.88 -3.30
CA LEU A 120 -0.20 -6.82 -4.28
C LEU A 120 1.17 -6.89 -3.61
N ALA A 121 1.36 -6.26 -2.44
CA ALA A 121 2.59 -6.32 -1.67
C ALA A 121 2.89 -7.73 -1.14
N VAL A 122 1.87 -8.49 -0.74
CA VAL A 122 2.04 -9.92 -0.39
C VAL A 122 2.54 -10.71 -1.60
N ALA A 123 1.87 -10.57 -2.75
CA ALA A 123 2.30 -11.24 -3.98
C ALA A 123 3.73 -10.84 -4.39
N TYR A 124 4.08 -9.56 -4.24
CA TYR A 124 5.43 -9.04 -4.47
C TYR A 124 6.49 -9.78 -3.63
N ARG A 125 6.24 -9.95 -2.33
CA ARG A 125 7.16 -10.61 -1.39
C ARG A 125 7.26 -12.11 -1.63
N GLU A 126 6.17 -12.77 -1.98
CA GLU A 126 6.17 -14.20 -2.31
C GLU A 126 7.03 -14.50 -3.54
N GLU A 127 6.94 -13.65 -4.57
CA GLU A 127 7.80 -13.74 -5.76
C GLU A 127 9.26 -13.39 -5.45
N ARG A 128 9.52 -12.67 -4.34
CA ARG A 128 10.83 -12.10 -3.99
C ARG A 128 11.09 -12.29 -2.49
N PRO A 129 11.28 -13.54 -2.03
CA PRO A 129 11.55 -13.80 -0.63
C PRO A 129 12.82 -13.05 -0.21
N ALA A 130 12.86 -12.65 1.06
CA ALA A 130 13.98 -11.90 1.62
C ALA A 130 15.32 -12.54 1.21
N LYS A 131 16.27 -11.70 0.79
CA LYS A 131 17.65 -12.09 0.51
C LYS A 131 18.35 -12.43 1.83
N VAL A 132 17.94 -13.50 2.50
CA VAL A 132 18.62 -13.96 3.71
C VAL A 132 19.95 -14.56 3.28
N ILE A 133 21.03 -13.78 3.42
CA ILE A 133 22.34 -14.38 3.67
C ILE A 133 22.22 -14.94 5.09
N ARG A 134 22.09 -16.26 5.20
CA ARG A 134 22.23 -16.96 6.48
C ARG A 134 23.68 -16.77 6.91
N THR A 135 23.94 -15.83 7.83
CA THR A 135 25.15 -15.83 8.66
C THR A 135 24.91 -16.67 9.90
#